data_AF-A0A1M6RDC2-F1
#
_entry.id   AF-A0A1M6RDC2-F1
#
_cell.length_a   1.000
_cell.length_b   1.000
_cell.length_c   1.000
_cell.angle_alpha   90.00
_cell.angle_beta   90.00
_cell.angle_gamma   90.00
#
_symmetry.space_group_name_H-M   'P 1'
#
loop_
_entity.id
_entity.type
_entity.pdbx_description
1 polymer ?
#
loop_
_entity_poly.entity_id
_entity_poly.type
_entity_poly.pdbx_seq_one_letter_code
_entity_poly.pdbx_strand_id
1 'polypeptide(L)' 'MFIRTDKLQVEMPLRNEPAPSAAAALNELRGGRFGEPTRLNISTFQGLG' A
#
# COMPACT_ATOMS: atom_id res chain seq x y z
N MET A 1 6.61 14.51 12.75
CA MET A 1 6.98 13.27 13.48
C MET A 1 5.93 12.22 13.15
N PHE A 2 6.33 10.98 12.87
CA PHE A 2 5.41 9.86 12.59
C PHE A 2 5.49 8.80 13.70
N ILE A 3 4.38 8.13 13.98
CA ILE A 3 4.28 7.03 14.94
C ILE A 3 3.80 5.78 14.19
N ARG A 4 4.29 4.60 14.59
CA ARG A 4 3.88 3.31 14.03
C ARG A 4 2.99 2.57 15.02
N THR A 5 1.86 2.05 14.52
CA THR A 5 1.03 1.07 15.24
C THR A 5 1.16 -0.27 14.54
N ASP A 6 1.32 -1.36 15.31
CA ASP A 6 1.42 -2.72 14.76
C ASP A 6 0.03 -3.32 14.48
N LYS A 7 -0.75 -2.62 13.63
CA LYS A 7 -2.08 -3.02 13.18
C LYS A 7 -2.29 -2.61 11.73
N LEU A 8 -3.11 -3.38 11.01
CA LEU A 8 -3.62 -2.97 9.71
C LEU A 8 -4.69 -1.89 9.88
N GLN A 9 -4.85 -1.01 8.89
CA GLN A 9 -5.89 0.02 8.90
C GLN A 9 -7.30 -0.58 8.83
N VAL A 10 -7.44 -1.75 8.19
CA VAL A 10 -8.67 -2.53 8.11
C VAL A 10 -8.36 -4.01 8.33
N GLU A 11 -9.34 -4.76 8.84
CA GLU A 11 -9.23 -6.22 8.91
C GLU A 11 -9.20 -6.80 7.50
N MET A 12 -8.34 -7.81 7.28
CA MET A 12 -8.23 -8.51 6.01
C MET A 12 -8.59 -9.99 6.20
N PRO A 13 -9.35 -10.59 5.27
CA PRO A 13 -9.64 -12.02 5.34
C PRO A 13 -8.34 -12.82 5.14
N LEU A 14 -8.21 -13.93 5.87
CA LEU A 14 -7.11 -14.85 5.65
C LEU A 14 -7.31 -15.56 4.31
N ARG A 15 -6.24 -15.66 3.52
CA ARG A 15 -6.28 -16.38 2.24
C ARG A 15 -5.97 -17.85 2.48
N ASN A 16 -6.83 -18.74 1.98
CA ASN A 16 -6.69 -20.19 2.18
C ASN A 16 -5.57 -20.81 1.33
N GLU A 17 -5.30 -20.23 0.15
CA GLU A 17 -4.35 -20.79 -0.83
C GLU A 17 -3.54 -19.67 -1.50
N PRO A 18 -2.25 -19.89 -1.81
CA PRO A 18 -1.45 -18.93 -2.56
C PRO A 18 -2.03 -18.66 -3.96
N ALA A 19 -1.99 -17.41 -4.43
CA ALA A 19 -2.21 -17.12 -5.86
C ALA A 19 -1.17 -16.11 -6.39
N PRO A 20 -0.09 -16.61 -7.00
CA PRO A 20 1.00 -15.79 -7.52
C PRO A 20 0.56 -14.77 -8.56
N SER A 21 -0.39 -15.11 -9.45
CA SER A 21 -0.91 -14.21 -10.48
C SER A 21 -1.69 -13.03 -9.87
N ALA A 22 -2.53 -13.30 -8.86
CA ALA A 22 -3.23 -12.24 -8.13
C ALA A 22 -2.24 -11.35 -7.37
N ALA A 23 -1.21 -11.93 -6.75
CA ALA A 23 -0.15 -11.16 -6.08
C ALA A 23 0.64 -10.29 -7.07
N ALA A 24 0.92 -10.79 -8.28
CA ALA A 24 1.56 -10.03 -9.34
C ALA A 24 0.70 -8.83 -9.79
N ALA A 25 -0.63 -9.01 -9.92
CA ALA A 25 -1.54 -7.92 -10.26
C ALA A 25 -1.58 -6.83 -9.17
N LEU A 26 -1.47 -7.20 -7.88
CA LEU A 26 -1.41 -6.25 -6.77
C LEU A 26 -0.14 -5.38 -6.78
N ASN A 27 0.92 -5.80 -7.49
CA ASN A 27 2.14 -4.98 -7.59
C ASN A 27 1.91 -3.66 -8.32
N GLU A 28 0.94 -3.58 -9.24
CA GLU A 28 0.58 -2.31 -9.87
C GLU A 28 0.04 -1.29 -8.86
N LEU A 29 -0.70 -1.75 -7.84
CA LEU A 29 -1.20 -0.89 -6.76
C LEU A 29 -0.10 -0.54 -5.75
N ARG A 30 0.91 -1.42 -5.58
CA ARG A 30 2.01 -1.23 -4.62
C ARG A 30 3.21 -0.47 -5.17
N GLY A 31 3.49 -0.54 -6.47
CA GLY A 31 4.70 0.03 -7.06
C GLY A 31 4.51 0.53 -8.48
N GLY A 32 3.32 0.39 -9.06
CA GLY A 32 2.98 1.00 -10.34
C GLY A 32 2.93 2.52 -10.24
N ARG A 33 2.99 3.18 -11.41
CA ARG A 33 3.01 4.65 -11.53
C ARG A 33 1.89 5.34 -10.75
N PHE A 34 0.71 4.72 -10.70
CA PHE A 34 -0.48 5.26 -10.03
C PHE A 34 -0.85 4.51 -8.74
N GLY A 35 0.09 3.71 -8.21
CA GLY A 35 -0.05 2.99 -6.96
C GLY A 35 -0.05 3.90 -5.73
N GLU A 36 -0.29 3.29 -4.57
CA GLU A 36 -0.41 3.96 -3.28
C GLU A 36 0.86 4.75 -2.89
N PRO A 37 2.10 4.26 -3.10
CA PRO A 37 3.27 5.05 -2.71
C PRO A 37 3.43 6.35 -3.50
N THR A 38 2.98 6.39 -4.76
CA THR A 38 3.02 7.62 -5.54
C THR A 38 2.13 8.69 -4.92
N ARG A 39 0.89 8.32 -4.54
CA ARG A 39 -0.03 9.26 -3.89
C ARG A 39 0.45 9.67 -2.50
N LEU A 40 0.95 8.70 -1.73
CA LEU A 40 1.53 8.94 -0.42
C LEU A 40 2.68 9.94 -0.52
N ASN A 41 3.62 9.73 -1.45
CA ASN A 41 4.76 10.62 -1.62
C ASN A 41 4.34 12.01 -2.10
N ILE A 42 3.48 12.12 -3.11
CA ILE A 42 3.04 13.43 -3.62
C ILE A 42 2.41 14.25 -2.50
N SER A 43 1.43 13.68 -1.78
CA SER A 43 0.75 14.37 -0.68
C SER A 43 1.69 14.70 0.47
N THR A 44 2.60 13.79 0.83
CA THR A 44 3.58 14.01 1.90
C THR A 44 4.52 15.15 1.53
N PHE A 45 5.12 15.13 0.33
CA PHE A 45 6.06 16.19 -0.09
C PHE A 45 5.38 17.54 -0.29
N GLN A 46 4.14 17.57 -0.81
CA GLN A 46 3.38 18.82 -0.93
C GLN A 46 3.04 19.43 0.43
N GLY A 47 2.76 18.59 1.44
CA GLY A 47 2.49 19.05 2.79
C GLY A 47 3.72 19.53 3.58
N LEU A 48 4.92 19.48 2.99
CA LEU A 48 6.16 20.00 3.59
C LEU A 48 6.49 21.44 3.19
N GLY A 49 5.76 22.03 2.23
CA GLY A 49 5.86 23.44 1.85
C GLY A 49 5.04 24.35 2.76
#